data_AF-A0A7C9HV46-F1
#
_entry.id   AF-A0A7C9HV46-F1
#
_cell.length_a   1.000
_cell.length_b   1.000
_cell.length_c   1.000
_cell.angle_alpha   90.00
_cell.angle_beta   90.00
_cell.angle_gamma   90.00
#
_symmetry.space_group_name_H-M   'P 1'
#
loop_
_entity.id
_entity.type
_entity.pdbx_description
1 polymer ?
#
loop_
_entity_poly.entity_id
_entity_poly.type
_entity_poly.pdbx_seq_one_letter_code
_entity_poly.pdbx_strand_id
1 'polypeptide(L)'
;MHRLEACMPGSDDLVAGAPAWVDLTTTDLDGAIDFYTSVFGWTADRSEVERYGGYTTFLLDGKRVGGAGSRTDDDPAPPHWTVYLLTWNAAATSERIAEAGGTVLFEPIDIPDMGVMGLAIDATGAVVGYWQPGGLPGFDVYDETGSATRFELAASDFDAAERFYAHAFHWDVEHGDGGPRYAVYRHAGRTFARILDAAELLGAELPPTWNVGFQVDDVEATVARAVAAGGTLVVPPWDVPDGRRAGLTDPSGAYFVVASPTSGTSDAASAPAATSAASAPESDG
;
A
#
# COMPACT_ATOMS: atom_id res chain seq x y z
N MET A 1 25.31 -27.94 -13.99
CA MET A 1 25.00 -26.48 -13.94
C MET A 1 23.48 -26.36 -14.00
N HIS A 2 22.81 -26.63 -12.88
CA HIS A 2 21.35 -26.57 -12.79
C HIS A 2 20.97 -25.13 -12.49
N ARG A 3 20.36 -24.45 -13.47
CA ARG A 3 19.72 -23.15 -13.28
C ARG A 3 18.42 -23.44 -12.53
N LEU A 4 18.32 -22.97 -11.30
CA LEU A 4 17.06 -22.91 -10.56
C LEU A 4 16.16 -21.94 -11.34
N GLU A 5 15.18 -22.47 -12.06
CA GLU A 5 14.02 -21.70 -12.49
C GLU A 5 13.25 -21.34 -11.22
N ALA A 6 13.50 -20.13 -10.70
CA ALA A 6 12.61 -19.53 -9.72
C ALA A 6 11.22 -19.47 -10.37
N CYS A 7 10.24 -20.09 -9.72
CA CYS A 7 8.84 -20.00 -10.08
C CYS A 7 8.44 -18.53 -9.98
N MET A 8 8.46 -17.82 -11.10
CA MET A 8 7.88 -16.48 -11.21
C MET A 8 6.39 -16.59 -10.88
N PRO A 9 5.75 -15.56 -10.28
CA PRO A 9 4.30 -15.45 -10.32
C PRO A 9 3.84 -15.64 -11.76
N GLY A 10 2.77 -16.41 -11.96
CA GLY A 10 2.29 -16.72 -13.31
C GLY A 10 1.97 -15.44 -14.07
N SER A 11 2.09 -15.46 -15.42
CA SER A 11 1.69 -14.33 -16.28
C SER A 11 0.26 -13.84 -16.03
N ASP A 12 -0.58 -14.70 -15.47
CA ASP A 12 -1.99 -14.46 -15.19
C ASP A 12 -2.22 -13.53 -13.98
N ASP A 13 -1.16 -13.23 -13.21
CA ASP A 13 -1.20 -12.31 -12.06
C ASP A 13 -0.76 -10.87 -12.42
N LEU A 14 -0.11 -10.67 -13.57
CA LEU A 14 0.32 -9.35 -14.05
C LEU A 14 -0.81 -8.63 -14.78
N VAL A 15 -1.74 -8.09 -14.00
CA VAL A 15 -2.91 -7.37 -14.50
C VAL A 15 -2.63 -5.87 -14.56
N ALA A 16 -2.87 -5.25 -15.73
CA ALA A 16 -2.67 -3.81 -15.90
C ALA A 16 -3.56 -3.01 -14.93
N GLY A 17 -2.97 -2.08 -14.19
CA GLY A 17 -3.66 -1.28 -13.18
C GLY A 17 -3.80 -1.96 -11.81
N ALA A 18 -3.49 -3.25 -11.67
CA ALA A 18 -3.48 -3.93 -10.38
C ALA A 18 -2.25 -3.54 -9.55
N PRO A 19 -2.31 -3.58 -8.20
CA PRO A 19 -1.14 -3.45 -7.35
C PRO A 19 -0.08 -4.51 -7.69
N ALA A 20 1.12 -4.07 -8.03
CA ALA A 20 2.25 -4.92 -8.38
C ALA A 20 3.34 -4.92 -7.31
N TRP A 21 3.42 -3.86 -6.50
CA TRP A 21 4.47 -3.69 -5.52
C TRP A 21 4.07 -2.69 -4.42
N VAL A 22 4.75 -2.75 -3.28
CA VAL A 22 4.70 -1.71 -2.24
C VAL A 22 6.11 -1.37 -1.76
N ASP A 23 6.37 -0.08 -1.57
CA ASP A 23 7.60 0.41 -0.95
C ASP A 23 7.33 1.21 0.31
N LEU A 24 8.11 0.94 1.34
CA LEU A 24 8.24 1.81 2.48
C LEU A 24 9.28 2.90 2.20
N THR A 25 8.86 4.15 2.30
CA THR A 25 9.78 5.27 2.44
C THR A 25 9.92 5.57 3.93
N THR A 26 11.13 5.52 4.48
CA THR A 26 11.38 5.72 5.92
C THR A 26 12.59 6.61 6.21
N THR A 27 12.60 7.23 7.39
CA THR A 27 13.75 8.00 7.90
C THR A 27 14.78 7.14 8.63
N ASP A 28 14.45 5.88 8.98
CA ASP A 28 15.33 4.95 9.66
C ASP A 28 15.13 3.54 9.08
N LEU A 29 15.96 3.21 8.07
CA LEU A 29 15.83 1.94 7.35
C LEU A 29 16.19 0.74 8.22
N ASP A 30 17.22 0.84 9.06
CA ASP A 30 17.61 -0.26 9.94
C ASP A 30 16.54 -0.49 11.02
N GLY A 31 15.99 0.57 11.60
CA GLY A 31 14.87 0.48 12.54
C GLY A 31 13.59 -0.10 11.91
N ALA A 32 13.29 0.28 10.66
CA ALA A 32 12.18 -0.31 9.91
C ALA A 32 12.39 -1.81 9.66
N ILE A 33 13.60 -2.24 9.28
CA ILE A 33 13.93 -3.65 9.08
C ILE A 33 13.69 -4.43 10.38
N ASP A 34 14.25 -3.97 11.51
CA ASP A 34 14.07 -4.63 12.80
C ASP A 34 12.59 -4.73 13.19
N PHE A 35 11.82 -3.66 12.98
CA PHE A 35 10.39 -3.62 13.24
C PHE A 35 9.62 -4.65 12.41
N TYR A 36 9.75 -4.63 11.08
CA TYR A 36 8.98 -5.51 10.19
C TYR A 36 9.42 -6.98 10.32
N THR A 37 10.69 -7.25 10.63
CA THR A 37 11.15 -8.58 11.04
C THR A 37 10.47 -9.03 12.33
N SER A 38 10.37 -8.18 13.36
CA SER A 38 9.71 -8.55 14.62
C SER A 38 8.20 -8.75 14.49
N VAL A 39 7.54 -8.00 13.61
CA VAL A 39 6.07 -8.01 13.49
C VAL A 39 5.59 -9.14 12.58
N PHE A 40 6.21 -9.29 11.41
CA PHE A 40 5.77 -10.22 10.37
C PHE A 40 6.72 -11.41 10.14
N GLY A 41 7.91 -11.42 10.75
CA GLY A 41 8.91 -12.45 10.49
C GLY A 41 9.62 -12.28 9.14
N TRP A 42 9.50 -11.12 8.50
CA TRP A 42 10.21 -10.83 7.26
C TRP A 42 11.73 -10.81 7.45
N THR A 43 12.44 -11.09 6.37
CA THR A 43 13.89 -10.91 6.27
C THR A 43 14.19 -9.81 5.26
N ALA A 44 15.37 -9.19 5.35
CA ALA A 44 15.80 -8.14 4.45
C ALA A 44 16.91 -8.64 3.53
N ASP A 45 16.67 -8.64 2.22
CA ASP A 45 17.73 -8.80 1.22
C ASP A 45 18.42 -7.46 0.99
N ARG A 46 19.70 -7.43 1.36
CA ARG A 46 20.57 -6.26 1.27
C ARG A 46 21.71 -6.44 0.25
N SER A 47 21.65 -7.47 -0.58
CA SER A 47 22.77 -7.86 -1.44
C SER A 47 23.12 -6.87 -2.55
N GLU A 48 22.15 -6.06 -3.00
CA GLU A 48 22.31 -5.07 -4.08
C GLU A 48 21.99 -3.63 -3.59
N VAL A 49 22.06 -3.36 -2.28
CA VAL A 49 21.68 -2.07 -1.68
C VAL A 49 22.49 -0.91 -2.27
N GLU A 50 23.81 -1.05 -2.42
CA GLU A 50 24.63 0.01 -3.01
C GLU A 50 24.27 0.26 -4.48
N ARG A 51 23.89 -0.79 -5.21
CA ARG A 51 23.53 -0.69 -6.63
C ARG A 51 22.24 0.09 -6.83
N TYR A 52 21.28 -0.08 -5.92
CA TYR A 52 19.96 0.55 -6.00
C TYR A 52 19.80 1.67 -4.97
N GLY A 53 20.90 2.35 -4.61
CA GLY A 53 20.85 3.61 -3.86
C GLY A 53 20.29 3.49 -2.44
N GLY A 54 20.55 2.38 -1.75
CA GLY A 54 20.05 2.15 -0.39
C GLY A 54 18.80 1.26 -0.32
N TYR A 55 18.24 0.85 -1.47
CA TYR A 55 17.01 0.08 -1.52
C TYR A 55 17.18 -1.35 -1.00
N THR A 56 16.30 -1.74 -0.07
CA THR A 56 16.24 -3.06 0.55
C THR A 56 14.96 -3.77 0.13
N THR A 57 15.03 -5.08 -0.11
CA THR A 57 13.83 -5.88 -0.41
C THR A 57 13.45 -6.73 0.81
N PHE A 58 12.19 -6.64 1.24
CA PHE A 58 11.64 -7.52 2.25
C PHE A 58 11.22 -8.86 1.65
N LEU A 59 11.55 -9.94 2.36
CA LEU A 59 11.27 -11.32 1.97
C LEU A 59 10.49 -12.06 3.07
N LEU A 60 9.46 -12.82 2.68
CA LEU A 60 8.80 -13.84 3.50
C LEU A 60 9.21 -15.22 2.95
N ASP A 61 9.82 -16.06 3.79
CA ASP A 61 10.34 -17.38 3.37
C ASP A 61 11.21 -17.35 2.11
N GLY A 62 12.02 -16.30 1.96
CA GLY A 62 12.91 -16.09 0.82
C GLY A 62 12.22 -15.54 -0.45
N LYS A 63 10.94 -15.17 -0.37
CA LYS A 63 10.15 -14.63 -1.48
C LYS A 63 9.79 -13.16 -1.25
N ARG A 64 9.85 -12.33 -2.30
CA ARG A 64 9.64 -10.87 -2.25
C ARG A 64 8.21 -10.49 -1.85
N VAL A 65 8.09 -9.63 -0.83
CA VAL A 65 6.82 -9.12 -0.28
C VAL A 65 6.70 -7.59 -0.23
N GLY A 66 7.79 -6.87 -0.46
CA GLY A 66 7.80 -5.40 -0.51
C GLY A 66 9.22 -4.85 -0.50
N GLY A 67 9.35 -3.54 -0.68
CA GLY A 67 10.61 -2.83 -0.64
C GLY A 67 10.67 -1.80 0.49
N ALA A 68 11.88 -1.32 0.75
CA ALA A 68 12.10 -0.19 1.62
C ALA A 68 13.29 0.65 1.13
N GLY A 69 13.10 1.96 1.11
CA GLY A 69 14.13 2.94 0.81
C GLY A 69 14.24 3.97 1.91
N SER A 70 15.46 4.44 2.15
CA SER A 70 15.66 5.64 2.96
C SER A 70 15.16 6.86 2.20
N ARG A 71 14.39 7.69 2.89
CA ARG A 71 14.01 9.01 2.39
C ARG A 71 15.27 9.85 2.18
N THR A 72 15.30 10.65 1.11
CA THR A 72 16.35 11.67 0.94
C THR A 72 16.06 12.87 1.83
N ASP A 73 17.10 13.62 2.24
CA ASP A 73 16.94 14.78 3.13
C ASP A 73 16.00 15.86 2.55
N ASP A 74 15.90 15.93 1.22
CA ASP A 74 15.10 16.90 0.48
C ASP A 74 13.65 16.46 0.25
N ASP A 75 13.26 15.22 0.60
CA ASP A 75 11.88 14.74 0.46
C ASP A 75 11.05 15.17 1.69
N PRO A 76 10.07 16.08 1.52
CA PRO A 76 9.25 16.58 2.62
C PRO A 76 8.19 15.57 3.09
N ALA A 77 7.92 14.49 2.34
CA ALA A 77 6.87 13.54 2.67
C ALA A 77 7.19 12.78 3.98
N PRO A 78 6.22 12.60 4.89
CA PRO A 78 6.43 11.76 6.07
C PRO A 78 6.69 10.30 5.66
N PRO A 79 7.26 9.46 6.53
CA PRO A 79 7.35 8.02 6.27
C PRO A 79 6.00 7.42 5.89
N HIS A 80 5.96 6.61 4.84
CA HIS A 80 4.74 6.06 4.28
C HIS A 80 4.99 4.82 3.43
N TRP A 81 3.94 4.02 3.26
CA TRP A 81 3.89 2.97 2.25
C TRP A 81 3.31 3.55 0.94
N THR A 82 4.02 3.34 -0.16
CA THR A 82 3.54 3.64 -1.52
C THR A 82 3.05 2.36 -2.18
N VAL A 83 1.86 2.39 -2.76
CA VAL A 83 1.33 1.32 -3.62
C VAL A 83 1.69 1.61 -5.07
N TYR A 84 2.28 0.64 -5.77
CA TYR A 84 2.58 0.74 -7.19
C TYR A 84 1.59 -0.07 -8.01
N LEU A 85 0.92 0.60 -8.95
CA LEU A 85 0.02 -0.03 -9.90
C LEU A 85 0.78 -0.46 -11.17
N LEU A 86 0.50 -1.66 -11.67
CA LEU A 86 1.14 -2.19 -12.85
C LEU A 86 0.78 -1.36 -14.09
N THR A 87 1.78 -1.04 -14.90
CA THR A 87 1.59 -0.52 -16.26
C THR A 87 2.48 -1.25 -17.24
N TRP A 88 2.04 -1.34 -18.49
CA TRP A 88 2.88 -1.86 -19.58
C TRP A 88 3.64 -0.76 -20.32
N ASN A 89 3.34 0.51 -20.03
CA ASN A 89 4.02 1.67 -20.62
C ASN A 89 3.96 2.86 -19.66
N ALA A 90 5.04 3.10 -18.93
CA ALA A 90 5.15 4.17 -17.94
C ALA A 90 5.02 5.58 -18.56
N ALA A 91 5.56 5.79 -19.76
CA ALA A 91 5.45 7.08 -20.46
C ALA A 91 4.00 7.37 -20.86
N ALA A 92 3.30 6.40 -21.48
CA ALA A 92 1.89 6.57 -21.85
C ALA A 92 0.97 6.65 -20.62
N THR A 93 1.32 5.99 -19.51
CA THR A 93 0.61 6.20 -18.23
C THR A 93 0.82 7.60 -17.68
N SER A 94 2.03 8.17 -17.79
CA SER A 94 2.31 9.55 -17.37
C SER A 94 1.43 10.57 -18.12
N GLU A 95 1.29 10.41 -19.44
CA GLU A 95 0.43 11.25 -20.26
C GLU A 95 -1.03 11.18 -19.79
N ARG A 96 -1.56 9.96 -19.58
CA ARG A 96 -2.93 9.77 -19.12
C ARG A 96 -3.17 10.28 -17.71
N ILE A 97 -2.18 10.16 -16.81
CA ILE A 97 -2.26 10.75 -15.46
C ILE A 97 -2.46 12.26 -15.56
N ALA A 98 -1.68 12.94 -16.40
CA ALA A 98 -1.81 14.38 -16.61
C ALA A 98 -3.17 14.76 -17.23
N GLU A 99 -3.64 14.00 -18.22
CA GLU A 99 -4.97 14.19 -18.83
C GLU A 99 -6.12 14.00 -17.84
N ALA A 100 -5.97 13.08 -16.88
CA ALA A 100 -6.93 12.80 -15.83
C ALA A 100 -6.90 13.81 -14.67
N GLY A 101 -6.05 14.84 -14.74
CA GLY A 101 -5.92 15.88 -13.70
C GLY A 101 -4.99 15.51 -12.55
N GLY A 102 -4.23 14.43 -12.66
CA GLY A 102 -3.14 14.11 -11.73
C GLY A 102 -1.84 14.85 -12.06
N THR A 103 -0.87 14.75 -11.16
CA THR A 103 0.46 15.34 -11.31
C THR A 103 1.52 14.25 -11.28
N VAL A 104 2.27 14.09 -12.37
CA VAL A 104 3.46 13.23 -12.40
C VAL A 104 4.60 13.96 -11.68
N LEU A 105 5.19 13.35 -10.65
CA LEU A 105 6.16 14.02 -9.77
C LEU A 105 7.54 14.16 -10.42
N PHE A 106 7.93 13.21 -11.27
CA PHE A 106 9.16 13.21 -12.04
C PHE A 106 8.98 12.33 -13.28
N GLU A 107 9.80 12.56 -14.31
CA GLU A 107 9.83 11.70 -15.51
C GLU A 107 10.12 10.24 -15.09
N PRO A 108 9.40 9.24 -15.64
CA PRO A 108 9.60 7.84 -15.27
C PRO A 108 11.08 7.43 -15.31
N ILE A 109 11.53 6.81 -14.21
CA ILE A 109 12.92 6.48 -13.97
C ILE A 109 13.14 5.03 -14.38
N ASP A 110 14.04 4.79 -15.34
CA ASP A 110 14.54 3.46 -15.64
C ASP A 110 15.42 2.98 -14.49
N ILE A 111 15.02 1.87 -13.86
CA ILE A 111 15.77 1.20 -12.81
C ILE A 111 16.48 0.01 -13.46
N PRO A 112 17.82 0.06 -13.63
CA PRO A 112 18.56 -0.93 -14.41
C PRO A 112 18.25 -2.37 -13.99
N ASP A 113 17.96 -3.21 -14.98
CA ASP A 113 17.57 -4.62 -14.85
C ASP A 113 16.24 -4.88 -14.10
N MET A 114 15.63 -3.89 -13.44
CA MET A 114 14.45 -4.07 -12.61
C MET A 114 13.16 -3.72 -13.33
N GLY A 115 13.07 -2.53 -13.95
CA GLY A 115 11.86 -2.01 -14.57
C GLY A 115 11.85 -0.49 -14.65
N VAL A 116 10.68 0.12 -14.91
CA VAL A 116 10.53 1.58 -14.95
C VAL A 116 9.57 2.02 -13.84
N MET A 117 10.04 2.90 -12.97
CA MET A 117 9.27 3.47 -11.87
C MET A 117 8.70 4.82 -12.27
N GLY A 118 7.47 5.11 -11.86
CA GLY A 118 6.98 6.47 -11.78
C GLY A 118 6.15 6.71 -10.52
N LEU A 119 6.01 7.98 -10.16
CA LEU A 119 5.25 8.42 -9.00
C LEU A 119 4.36 9.61 -9.39
N ALA A 120 3.14 9.62 -8.91
CA ALA A 120 2.17 10.65 -9.20
C ALA A 120 1.31 10.99 -7.98
N ILE A 121 0.74 12.19 -8.00
CA ILE A 121 -0.40 12.58 -7.17
C ILE A 121 -1.65 12.41 -8.03
N ASP A 122 -2.64 11.67 -7.55
CA ASP A 122 -3.91 11.48 -8.24
C ASP A 122 -4.79 12.74 -8.22
N ALA A 123 -5.93 12.69 -8.90
CA ALA A 123 -6.85 13.84 -8.97
C ALA A 123 -7.45 14.25 -7.62
N THR A 124 -7.35 13.41 -6.58
CA THR A 124 -7.82 13.70 -5.23
C THR A 124 -6.71 14.26 -4.33
N GLY A 125 -5.45 13.95 -4.63
CA GLY A 125 -4.29 14.35 -3.84
C GLY A 125 -3.50 13.18 -3.24
N ALA A 126 -3.91 11.93 -3.47
CA ALA A 126 -3.19 10.77 -2.96
C ALA A 126 -1.96 10.46 -3.81
N VAL A 127 -0.86 10.06 -3.17
CA VAL A 127 0.33 9.58 -3.87
C VAL A 127 0.10 8.13 -4.32
N VAL A 128 0.42 7.85 -5.58
CA VAL A 128 0.36 6.51 -6.17
C VAL A 128 1.57 6.29 -7.08
N GLY A 129 2.21 5.13 -6.92
CA GLY A 129 3.27 4.67 -7.80
C GLY A 129 2.70 3.96 -9.02
N TYR A 130 3.45 3.95 -10.11
CA TYR A 130 3.18 3.05 -11.23
C TYR A 130 4.46 2.37 -11.67
N TRP A 131 4.37 1.06 -11.90
CA TRP A 131 5.52 0.20 -12.15
C TRP A 131 5.37 -0.49 -13.50
N GLN A 132 6.37 -0.34 -14.36
CA GLN A 132 6.51 -1.11 -15.57
C GLN A 132 7.48 -2.27 -15.34
N PRO A 133 7.00 -3.52 -15.31
CA PRO A 133 7.84 -4.70 -15.08
C PRO A 133 9.02 -4.83 -16.04
N GLY A 134 10.19 -5.09 -15.46
CA GLY A 134 11.41 -5.56 -16.15
C GLY A 134 11.86 -6.90 -15.56
N GLY A 135 13.06 -6.97 -14.99
CA GLY A 135 13.52 -8.14 -14.24
C GLY A 135 12.88 -8.30 -12.85
N LEU A 136 12.27 -7.24 -12.29
CA LEU A 136 11.38 -7.31 -11.13
C LEU A 136 9.92 -7.23 -11.61
N PRO A 137 9.20 -8.37 -11.67
CA PRO A 137 7.79 -8.35 -12.06
C PRO A 137 6.87 -7.73 -11.00
N GLY A 138 7.29 -7.73 -9.73
CA GLY A 138 6.49 -7.32 -8.58
C GLY A 138 6.65 -8.30 -7.43
N PHE A 139 5.59 -8.50 -6.65
CA PHE A 139 5.51 -9.49 -5.56
C PHE A 139 5.83 -10.90 -6.03
N ASP A 140 6.54 -11.67 -5.21
CA ASP A 140 6.54 -13.14 -5.31
C ASP A 140 5.42 -13.73 -4.44
N VAL A 141 5.05 -13.04 -3.36
CA VAL A 141 3.95 -13.41 -2.44
C VAL A 141 3.11 -12.19 -2.13
N TYR A 142 1.81 -12.32 -2.38
CA TYR A 142 0.74 -11.41 -2.00
C TYR A 142 -0.55 -12.23 -1.88
N ASP A 143 -1.62 -11.69 -1.30
CA ASP A 143 -2.87 -12.42 -1.02
C ASP A 143 -2.70 -13.65 -0.08
N GLU A 144 -1.60 -13.72 0.66
CA GLU A 144 -1.29 -14.77 1.64
C GLU A 144 -1.02 -14.17 3.04
N THR A 145 -1.15 -14.97 4.11
CA THR A 145 -0.79 -14.54 5.46
C THR A 145 0.69 -14.15 5.49
N GLY A 146 0.98 -13.00 6.10
CA GLY A 146 2.32 -12.40 6.17
C GLY A 146 2.67 -11.52 4.98
N SER A 147 1.74 -11.29 4.04
CA SER A 147 1.96 -10.45 2.85
C SER A 147 0.86 -9.40 2.68
N ALA A 148 1.02 -8.52 1.69
CA ALA A 148 -0.01 -7.55 1.34
C ALA A 148 -1.21 -8.26 0.70
N THR A 149 -2.42 -7.97 1.17
CA THR A 149 -3.67 -8.59 0.68
C THR A 149 -4.79 -7.58 0.43
N ARG A 150 -4.59 -6.32 0.84
CA ARG A 150 -5.58 -5.26 0.64
C ARG A 150 -4.90 -3.97 0.23
N PHE A 151 -5.44 -3.33 -0.78
CA PHE A 151 -5.00 -2.05 -1.30
C PHE A 151 -6.23 -1.16 -1.43
N GLU A 152 -6.35 -0.19 -0.53
CA GLU A 152 -7.57 0.61 -0.37
C GLU A 152 -7.21 2.10 -0.43
N LEU A 153 -7.70 2.79 -1.44
CA LEU A 153 -7.66 4.25 -1.52
C LEU A 153 -8.81 4.82 -0.71
N ALA A 154 -8.50 5.56 0.36
CA ALA A 154 -9.47 6.44 0.99
C ALA A 154 -9.48 7.77 0.23
N ALA A 155 -10.51 8.02 -0.58
CA ALA A 155 -10.60 9.19 -1.44
C ALA A 155 -11.49 10.28 -0.80
N SER A 156 -11.02 11.52 -0.78
CA SER A 156 -11.81 12.67 -0.33
C SER A 156 -12.86 13.11 -1.35
N ASP A 157 -12.62 12.85 -2.65
CA ASP A 157 -13.58 12.98 -3.74
C ASP A 157 -13.65 11.65 -4.48
N PHE A 158 -14.65 10.84 -4.12
CA PHE A 158 -14.84 9.49 -4.64
C PHE A 158 -15.05 9.48 -6.16
N ASP A 159 -15.87 10.38 -6.70
CA ASP A 159 -16.17 10.43 -8.13
C ASP A 159 -14.96 10.90 -8.94
N ALA A 160 -14.14 11.81 -8.40
CA ALA A 160 -12.88 12.20 -9.02
C ALA A 160 -11.87 11.06 -9.06
N ALA A 161 -11.74 10.29 -7.97
CA ALA A 161 -10.88 9.11 -7.93
C ALA A 161 -11.30 8.10 -9.00
N GLU A 162 -12.59 7.75 -9.10
CA GLU A 162 -13.04 6.78 -10.12
C GLU A 162 -12.71 7.21 -11.55
N ARG A 163 -13.01 8.46 -11.90
CA ARG A 163 -12.67 9.00 -13.23
C ARG A 163 -11.16 8.95 -13.48
N PHE A 164 -10.36 9.26 -12.47
CA PHE A 164 -8.91 9.23 -12.56
C PHE A 164 -8.41 7.81 -12.85
N TYR A 165 -8.74 6.82 -12.02
CA TYR A 165 -8.24 5.45 -12.20
C TYR A 165 -8.81 4.76 -13.43
N ALA A 166 -10.04 5.08 -13.84
CA ALA A 166 -10.61 4.60 -15.10
C ALA A 166 -9.81 5.10 -16.31
N HIS A 167 -9.39 6.38 -16.33
CA HIS A 167 -8.61 6.94 -17.44
C HIS A 167 -7.13 6.55 -17.40
N ALA A 168 -6.47 6.79 -16.26
CA ALA A 168 -5.03 6.63 -16.09
C ALA A 168 -4.58 5.17 -16.03
N PHE A 169 -5.41 4.27 -15.49
CA PHE A 169 -5.07 2.87 -15.24
C PHE A 169 -6.05 1.86 -15.87
N HIS A 170 -7.04 2.33 -16.62
CA HIS A 170 -8.05 1.47 -17.26
C HIS A 170 -8.84 0.62 -16.27
N TRP A 171 -9.08 1.14 -15.07
CA TRP A 171 -9.93 0.46 -14.12
C TRP A 171 -11.38 0.40 -14.62
N ASP A 172 -11.94 -0.80 -14.60
CA ASP A 172 -13.38 -1.05 -14.69
C ASP A 172 -13.80 -1.50 -13.28
N VAL A 173 -14.59 -0.66 -12.60
CA VAL A 173 -14.91 -0.87 -11.18
C VAL A 173 -16.36 -1.30 -11.01
N GLU A 174 -16.56 -2.21 -10.06
CA GLU A 174 -17.88 -2.59 -9.59
C GLU A 174 -18.18 -1.83 -8.29
N HIS A 175 -19.33 -1.15 -8.24
CA HIS A 175 -19.80 -0.54 -7.01
C HIS A 175 -20.37 -1.61 -6.08
N GLY A 176 -19.95 -1.57 -4.83
CA GLY A 176 -20.52 -2.44 -3.83
C GLY A 176 -21.84 -1.92 -3.27
N ASP A 177 -22.63 -2.85 -2.73
CA ASP A 177 -23.85 -2.52 -2.00
C ASP A 177 -23.52 -2.16 -0.54
N GLY A 178 -24.30 -1.25 0.04
CA GLY A 178 -24.15 -0.82 1.43
C GLY A 178 -23.52 0.57 1.57
N GLY A 179 -23.12 0.91 2.81
CA GLY A 179 -22.47 2.18 3.12
C GLY A 179 -21.26 1.96 4.05
N PRO A 180 -20.23 2.82 4.00
CA PRO A 180 -20.05 3.95 3.08
C PRO A 180 -19.83 3.48 1.63
N ARG A 181 -20.01 4.38 0.65
CA ARG A 181 -19.80 4.09 -0.77
C ARG A 181 -18.40 3.56 -1.04
N TYR A 182 -18.30 2.50 -1.84
CA TYR A 182 -17.03 1.97 -2.32
C TYR A 182 -17.13 1.40 -3.73
N ALA A 183 -16.00 1.39 -4.42
CA ALA A 183 -15.80 0.75 -5.71
C ALA A 183 -14.68 -0.28 -5.63
N VAL A 184 -14.82 -1.36 -6.39
CA VAL A 184 -13.92 -2.51 -6.37
C VAL A 184 -13.35 -2.72 -7.76
N TYR A 185 -12.04 -2.63 -7.90
CA TYR A 185 -11.36 -3.02 -9.12
C TYR A 185 -11.18 -4.54 -9.14
N ARG A 186 -11.83 -5.21 -10.11
CA ARG A 186 -11.77 -6.66 -10.30
C ARG A 186 -11.21 -7.03 -11.66
N HIS A 187 -10.49 -8.14 -11.71
CA HIS A 187 -10.07 -8.76 -12.96
C HIS A 187 -10.17 -10.28 -12.82
N ALA A 188 -10.78 -10.94 -13.80
CA ALA A 188 -11.01 -12.39 -13.80
C ALA A 188 -11.63 -12.94 -12.49
N GLY A 189 -12.56 -12.19 -11.88
CA GLY A 189 -13.25 -12.56 -10.63
C GLY A 189 -12.43 -12.35 -9.35
N ARG A 190 -11.21 -11.83 -9.45
CA ARG A 190 -10.36 -11.47 -8.31
C ARG A 190 -10.44 -9.98 -8.01
N THR A 191 -10.40 -9.62 -6.74
CA THR A 191 -10.38 -8.22 -6.28
C THR A 191 -8.94 -7.77 -6.10
N PHE A 192 -8.56 -6.65 -6.71
CA PHE A 192 -7.20 -6.12 -6.66
C PHE A 192 -7.07 -4.86 -5.81
N ALA A 193 -8.04 -3.95 -5.88
CA ALA A 193 -8.02 -2.72 -5.12
C ALA A 193 -9.44 -2.21 -4.86
N ARG A 194 -9.58 -1.30 -3.89
CA ARG A 194 -10.83 -0.59 -3.62
C ARG A 194 -10.62 0.93 -3.55
N ILE A 195 -11.63 1.67 -3.96
CA ILE A 195 -11.79 3.09 -3.63
C ILE A 195 -12.87 3.16 -2.56
N LEU A 196 -12.60 3.84 -1.45
CA LEU A 196 -13.52 4.08 -0.36
C LEU A 196 -13.83 5.57 -0.33
N ASP A 197 -15.10 5.93 -0.14
CA ASP A 197 -15.49 7.31 0.10
C ASP A 197 -15.07 7.72 1.52
N ALA A 198 -13.95 8.45 1.62
CA ALA A 198 -13.39 8.87 2.90
C ALA A 198 -14.28 9.91 3.59
N ALA A 199 -15.00 10.74 2.82
CA ALA A 199 -15.88 11.75 3.39
C ALA A 199 -17.05 11.11 4.14
N GLU A 200 -17.62 10.03 3.59
CA GLU A 200 -18.63 9.22 4.29
C GLU A 200 -18.04 8.37 5.42
N LEU A 201 -16.82 7.83 5.24
CA LEU A 201 -16.21 6.88 6.17
C LEU A 201 -15.59 7.55 7.42
N LEU A 202 -14.82 8.62 7.23
CA LEU A 202 -13.94 9.20 8.25
C LEU A 202 -14.23 10.70 8.51
N GLY A 203 -15.10 11.31 7.71
CA GLY A 203 -15.33 12.75 7.68
C GLY A 203 -14.36 13.47 6.73
N ALA A 204 -14.78 14.64 6.24
CA ALA A 204 -14.15 15.35 5.11
C ALA A 204 -12.74 15.95 5.36
N GLU A 205 -12.08 15.62 6.48
CA GLU A 205 -10.84 16.30 6.91
C GLU A 205 -9.56 15.47 6.72
N LEU A 206 -9.66 14.19 6.36
CA LEU A 206 -8.46 13.39 6.11
C LEU A 206 -7.96 13.55 4.66
N PRO A 207 -6.66 13.80 4.47
CA PRO A 207 -6.06 13.75 3.14
C PRO A 207 -6.31 12.39 2.49
N PRO A 208 -6.57 12.34 1.17
CA PRO A 208 -6.75 11.08 0.50
C PRO A 208 -5.44 10.28 0.52
N THR A 209 -5.54 8.99 0.79
CA THR A 209 -4.36 8.13 0.95
C THR A 209 -4.63 6.72 0.50
N TRP A 210 -3.62 6.11 -0.13
CA TRP A 210 -3.56 4.67 -0.29
C TRP A 210 -3.16 4.02 1.02
N ASN A 211 -3.85 2.93 1.37
CA ASN A 211 -3.55 2.10 2.52
C ASN A 211 -3.22 0.69 2.05
N VAL A 212 -2.10 0.16 2.53
CA VAL A 212 -1.74 -1.25 2.40
C VAL A 212 -2.18 -2.02 3.65
N GLY A 213 -2.83 -3.15 3.42
CA GLY A 213 -3.21 -4.11 4.45
C GLY A 213 -2.38 -5.37 4.36
N PHE A 214 -1.69 -5.73 5.44
CA PHE A 214 -0.95 -6.97 5.59
C PHE A 214 -1.80 -8.00 6.34
N GLN A 215 -1.94 -9.20 5.76
CA GLN A 215 -2.72 -10.27 6.41
C GLN A 215 -1.90 -10.92 7.54
N VAL A 216 -2.54 -11.17 8.67
CA VAL A 216 -1.95 -11.84 9.84
C VAL A 216 -2.93 -12.82 10.45
N ASP A 217 -2.46 -13.92 11.03
CA ASP A 217 -3.35 -14.93 11.63
C ASP A 217 -4.13 -14.40 12.85
N ASP A 218 -3.52 -13.50 13.61
CA ASP A 218 -4.08 -12.93 14.85
C ASP A 218 -3.76 -11.43 14.91
N VAL A 219 -4.81 -10.62 14.81
CA VAL A 219 -4.71 -9.15 14.79
C VAL A 219 -4.24 -8.63 16.15
N GLU A 220 -4.83 -9.08 17.24
CA GLU A 220 -4.47 -8.69 18.60
C GLU A 220 -3.02 -9.02 18.93
N ALA A 221 -2.58 -10.24 18.63
CA ALA A 221 -1.21 -10.67 18.88
C ALA A 221 -0.23 -9.86 18.02
N THR A 222 -0.59 -9.54 16.79
CA THR A 222 0.23 -8.70 15.90
C THR A 222 0.32 -7.27 16.39
N VAL A 223 -0.79 -6.67 16.82
CA VAL A 223 -0.81 -5.35 17.47
C VAL A 223 0.10 -5.33 18.70
N ALA A 224 0.03 -6.36 19.56
CA ALA A 224 0.88 -6.46 20.73
C ALA A 224 2.38 -6.52 20.36
N ARG A 225 2.75 -7.30 19.32
CA ARG A 225 4.13 -7.34 18.80
C ARG A 225 4.58 -5.99 18.24
N ALA A 226 3.73 -5.34 17.44
CA ALA A 226 4.03 -4.04 16.84
C ALA A 226 4.26 -2.96 17.90
N VAL A 227 3.39 -2.89 18.92
CA VAL A 227 3.57 -1.94 20.03
C VAL A 227 4.84 -2.25 20.83
N ALA A 228 5.14 -3.53 21.09
CA ALA A 228 6.38 -3.92 21.76
C ALA A 228 7.64 -3.59 20.95
N ALA A 229 7.54 -3.57 19.62
CA ALA A 229 8.61 -3.19 18.69
C ALA A 229 8.71 -1.67 18.45
N GLY A 230 7.93 -0.85 19.15
CA GLY A 230 7.98 0.62 19.07
C GLY A 230 7.01 1.25 18.08
N GLY A 231 6.13 0.47 17.44
CA GLY A 231 5.02 0.98 16.66
C GLY A 231 3.90 1.54 17.53
N THR A 232 2.96 2.26 16.90
CA THR A 232 1.80 2.85 17.60
C THR A 232 0.49 2.28 17.07
N LEU A 233 -0.40 1.87 17.96
CA LEU A 233 -1.79 1.56 17.61
C LEU A 233 -2.55 2.85 17.37
N VAL A 234 -2.92 3.10 16.13
CA VAL A 234 -3.64 4.32 15.70
C VAL A 234 -5.14 4.08 15.67
N VAL A 235 -5.57 2.94 15.11
CA VAL A 235 -6.97 2.54 15.06
C VAL A 235 -7.11 1.22 15.83
N PRO A 236 -7.80 1.20 16.99
CA PRO A 236 -8.03 -0.01 17.77
C PRO A 236 -8.69 -1.10 16.94
N PRO A 237 -8.45 -2.40 17.25
CA PRO A 237 -9.03 -3.49 16.48
C PRO A 237 -10.54 -3.36 16.32
N TRP A 238 -11.03 -3.49 15.08
CA TRP A 238 -12.44 -3.43 14.73
C TRP A 238 -12.87 -4.61 13.86
N ASP A 239 -14.15 -4.97 13.96
CA ASP A 239 -14.73 -6.06 13.19
C ASP A 239 -15.11 -5.59 11.78
N VAL A 240 -14.85 -6.46 10.80
CA VAL A 240 -15.33 -6.36 9.43
C VAL A 240 -16.03 -7.68 9.06
N PRO A 241 -16.88 -7.74 8.02
CA PRO A 241 -17.70 -8.95 7.78
C PRO A 241 -16.89 -10.23 7.65
N ASP A 242 -15.73 -10.15 7.01
CA ASP A 242 -14.85 -11.28 6.76
C ASP A 242 -13.69 -11.38 7.77
N GLY A 243 -13.77 -10.69 8.92
CA GLY A 243 -12.73 -10.80 9.94
C GLY A 243 -12.51 -9.55 10.79
N ARG A 244 -11.24 -9.27 11.05
CA ARG A 244 -10.82 -8.25 12.00
C ARG A 244 -9.68 -7.42 11.44
N ARG A 245 -9.60 -6.15 11.81
CA ARG A 245 -8.57 -5.23 11.32
C ARG A 245 -8.05 -4.33 12.45
N ALA A 246 -6.84 -3.82 12.32
CA ALA A 246 -6.29 -2.77 13.16
C ALA A 246 -5.35 -1.85 12.35
N GLY A 247 -5.29 -0.57 12.71
CA GLY A 247 -4.45 0.43 12.06
C GLY A 247 -3.25 0.77 12.93
N LEU A 248 -2.05 0.67 12.38
CA LEU A 248 -0.78 0.82 13.09
C LEU A 248 0.11 1.82 12.35
N THR A 249 1.05 2.44 13.07
CA THR A 249 2.25 3.01 12.46
C THR A 249 3.48 2.26 12.92
N ASP A 250 4.49 2.21 12.06
CA ASP A 250 5.84 1.83 12.46
C ASP A 250 6.49 2.95 13.33
N PRO A 251 7.71 2.73 13.89
CA PRO A 251 8.39 3.72 14.71
C PRO A 251 8.72 5.04 13.99
N SER A 252 8.81 5.01 12.66
CA SER A 252 9.05 6.19 11.82
C SER A 252 7.77 6.96 11.49
N GLY A 253 6.60 6.36 11.73
CA GLY A 253 5.29 6.94 11.51
C GLY A 253 4.58 6.44 10.25
N ALA A 254 5.15 5.46 9.52
CA ALA A 254 4.50 4.92 8.32
C ALA A 254 3.27 4.10 8.70
N TYR A 255 2.10 4.53 8.23
CA TYR A 255 0.82 3.88 8.51
C TYR A 255 0.63 2.62 7.66
N PHE A 256 0.08 1.57 8.28
CA PHE A 256 -0.36 0.35 7.61
C PHE A 256 -1.52 -0.29 8.38
N VAL A 257 -2.25 -1.18 7.71
CA VAL A 257 -3.33 -1.97 8.33
C VAL A 257 -2.88 -3.41 8.47
N VAL A 258 -3.26 -4.06 9.58
CA VAL A 258 -3.20 -5.51 9.71
C VAL A 258 -4.62 -6.07 9.68
N ALA A 259 -4.82 -7.19 9.01
CA ALA A 259 -6.12 -7.81 8.86
C ALA A 259 -6.05 -9.32 9.05
N SER A 260 -7.08 -9.92 9.63
CA SER A 260 -7.20 -11.38 9.67
C SER A 260 -7.42 -11.95 8.26
N PRO A 261 -7.18 -13.26 8.04
CA PRO A 261 -7.52 -13.90 6.78
C PRO A 261 -9.01 -13.73 6.49
N THR A 262 -9.33 -13.41 5.24
CA THR A 262 -10.72 -13.31 4.79
C THR A 262 -11.33 -14.71 4.85
N SER A 263 -12.20 -14.99 5.82
CA SER A 263 -13.02 -16.19 5.81
C SER A 263 -14.11 -15.98 4.75
N GLY A 264 -13.81 -16.29 3.49
CA GLY A 264 -14.59 -15.84 2.34
C GLY A 264 -16.10 -15.94 2.53
N THR A 265 -16.78 -14.80 2.64
CA THR A 265 -17.89 -14.33 1.79
C THR A 265 -18.53 -13.09 2.44
N SER A 266 -18.48 -11.96 1.70
CA SER A 266 -19.40 -10.82 1.68
C SER A 266 -18.90 -9.52 2.33
N ASP A 267 -18.89 -8.47 1.50
CA ASP A 267 -18.52 -7.09 1.83
C ASP A 267 -19.46 -6.38 2.81
N ALA A 268 -18.91 -5.30 3.39
CA ALA A 268 -19.50 -4.18 4.17
C ALA A 268 -19.27 -4.17 5.70
N ALA A 269 -18.20 -3.50 6.16
CA ALA A 269 -18.30 -2.71 7.40
C ALA A 269 -17.33 -1.52 7.40
N SER A 270 -17.83 -0.42 7.94
CA SER A 270 -17.20 0.89 8.09
C SER A 270 -16.16 0.91 9.21
N ALA A 271 -15.00 1.50 8.96
CA ALA A 271 -14.06 1.93 9.99
C ALA A 271 -14.66 3.04 10.89
N PRO A 272 -14.35 3.06 12.19
CA PRO A 272 -14.73 4.17 13.07
C PRO A 272 -13.86 5.41 12.83
N ALA A 273 -14.43 6.60 13.01
CA ALA A 273 -13.68 7.86 12.98
C ALA A 273 -12.60 7.89 14.09
N ALA A 274 -11.40 8.36 13.75
CA ALA A 274 -10.31 8.51 14.70
C ALA A 274 -10.68 9.55 15.79
N THR A 275 -10.71 9.13 17.05
CA THR A 275 -10.96 10.05 18.17
C THR A 275 -9.77 11.00 18.32
N SER A 276 -9.98 12.28 18.02
CA SER A 276 -9.03 13.36 18.30
C SER A 276 -8.74 13.42 19.81
N ALA A 277 -7.56 12.97 20.22
CA ALA A 277 -7.04 13.19 21.57
C ALA A 277 -6.31 14.55 21.62
N ALA A 278 -7.08 15.64 21.56
CA ALA A 278 -6.60 16.95 21.97
C ALA A 278 -6.96 17.18 23.44
N SER A 279 -6.00 16.98 24.34
CA SER A 279 -6.05 17.54 25.69
C SER A 279 -4.89 18.52 25.84
N ALA A 280 -5.18 19.80 25.64
CA ALA A 280 -4.29 20.87 26.04
C ALA A 280 -4.37 21.06 27.57
N PRO A 281 -3.27 21.34 28.26
CA PRO A 281 -3.31 21.65 29.68
C PRO A 281 -3.91 23.04 29.92
N GLU A 282 -4.90 23.12 30.79
CA GLU A 282 -5.38 24.39 31.35
C GLU A 282 -4.21 25.09 32.06
N SER A 283 -3.86 26.29 31.59
CA SER A 283 -2.99 27.21 32.31
C SER A 283 -3.84 28.05 33.25
N ASP A 284 -3.69 27.79 34.55
CA ASP A 284 -4.24 28.59 35.65
C ASP A 284 -3.50 29.94 35.71
N GLY A 285 -4.26 31.04 35.78
CA GLY A 285 -3.75 32.42 35.84
C GLY A 285 -4.86 33.43 36.13
#